data_AF-A0A2H9T9L0-F1
#
_entry.id   AF-A0A2H9T9L0-F1
#
_cell.length_a   1.000
_cell.length_b   1.000
_cell.length_c   1.000
_cell.angle_alpha   90.00
_cell.angle_beta   90.00
_cell.angle_gamma   90.00
#
_symmetry.space_group_name_H-M   'P 1'
#
loop_
_entity.id
_entity.type
_entity.pdbx_description
1 polymer ?
#
loop_
_entity_poly.entity_id
_entity_poly.type
_entity_poly.pdbx_seq_one_letter_code
_entity_poly.pdbx_strand_id
1 'polypeptide(L)'
;MSKLTLTVDPEVIRQAKIYAASQQQSLSKLVENFLKTLPEEPGNTQSSPEKKLTGITAELAGIISETELKDINSYTDYLQEKYQ
;
A
#
# COMPACT_ATOMS: atom_id res chain seq x y z
N MET A 1 -20.74 19.05 1.13
CA MET A 1 -19.85 18.50 2.17
C MET A 1 -20.67 17.57 3.04
N SER A 2 -20.30 16.29 3.13
CA SER A 2 -20.87 15.37 4.10
C SER A 2 -19.95 15.31 5.33
N LYS A 3 -20.54 15.14 6.53
CA LYS A 3 -19.80 15.00 7.79
C LYS A 3 -20.08 13.60 8.34
N LEU A 4 -19.02 12.85 8.62
CA LEU A 4 -19.07 11.54 9.26
C LEU A 4 -18.50 11.66 10.68
N THR A 5 -19.23 11.14 11.66
CA THR A 5 -18.78 11.06 13.06
C THR A 5 -18.63 9.59 13.42
N LEU A 6 -17.46 9.20 13.92
CA LEU A 6 -17.16 7.84 14.35
C LEU A 6 -16.88 7.82 15.85
N THR A 7 -17.44 6.83 16.55
CA THR A 7 -17.07 6.52 17.93
C THR A 7 -15.96 5.47 17.89
N VAL A 8 -14.79 5.82 18.40
CA VAL A 8 -13.59 4.97 18.38
C VAL A 8 -12.93 5.06 19.75
N ASP A 9 -12.18 4.02 20.11
CA ASP A 9 -11.39 4.00 21.33
C ASP A 9 -10.45 5.24 21.42
N PRO A 10 -10.39 5.94 22.57
CA PRO A 10 -9.51 7.10 22.76
C PRO A 10 -8.03 6.83 22.46
N GLU A 11 -7.53 5.63 22.77
CA GLU A 11 -6.13 5.26 22.52
C GLU A 11 -5.88 5.12 21.02
N VAL A 12 -6.83 4.55 20.27
CA VAL A 12 -6.75 4.49 18.80
C VAL A 12 -6.73 5.89 18.19
N ILE A 13 -7.56 6.81 18.71
CA ILE A 13 -7.55 8.21 18.26
C ILE A 13 -6.19 8.86 18.53
N ARG A 14 -5.58 8.59 19.69
CA ARG A 14 -4.26 9.13 20.04
C ARG A 14 -3.19 8.65 19.07
N GLN A 15 -3.11 7.35 18.82
CA GLN A 15 -2.15 6.76 17.89
C GLN A 15 -2.34 7.30 16.47
N ALA A 16 -3.58 7.37 16.01
CA ALA A 16 -3.89 7.89 14.67
C ALA A 16 -3.49 9.37 14.52
N LYS A 17 -3.65 10.20 15.57
CA LYS A 17 -3.19 11.60 15.55
C LYS A 17 -1.67 11.71 15.49
N ILE A 18 -0.93 10.88 16.23
CA ILE A 18 0.54 10.85 16.19
C ILE A 18 1.02 10.48 14.80
N TYR A 19 0.43 9.42 14.21
CA TYR A 19 0.76 9.00 12.86
C TYR A 19 0.47 10.10 11.84
N ALA A 20 -0.73 10.70 11.87
CA ALA A 20 -1.10 11.79 10.97
C ALA A 20 -0.12 12.98 11.06
N ALA A 21 0.28 13.35 12.27
CA ALA A 21 1.28 14.40 12.49
C ALA A 21 2.66 14.04 11.90
N SER A 22 3.12 12.79 12.07
CA SER A 22 4.38 12.33 11.47
C SER A 22 4.37 12.38 9.93
N GLN A 23 3.20 12.19 9.33
CA GLN A 23 2.99 12.27 7.89
C GLN A 23 2.65 13.69 7.40
N GLN A 24 2.69 14.70 8.29
CA GLN A 24 2.33 16.10 8.00
C GLN A 24 0.92 16.24 7.38
N GLN A 25 -0.01 15.38 7.81
CA GLN A 25 -1.38 15.34 7.33
C GLN A 25 -2.38 15.46 8.48
N SER A 26 -3.59 15.95 8.19
CA SER A 26 -4.68 15.92 9.17
C SER A 26 -5.28 14.52 9.26
N LEU A 27 -5.76 14.14 10.45
CA LEU A 27 -6.42 12.85 10.64
C LEU A 27 -7.64 12.70 9.72
N SER A 28 -8.42 13.77 9.52
CA SER A 28 -9.54 13.76 8.58
C SER A 28 -9.09 13.49 7.15
N LYS A 29 -7.95 14.06 6.71
CA LYS A 29 -7.42 13.81 5.37
C LYS A 29 -6.94 12.37 5.20
N LEU A 30 -6.30 11.83 6.22
CA LEU A 30 -5.86 10.44 6.26
C LEU A 30 -7.04 9.48 6.08
N VAL A 31 -8.11 9.69 6.86
CA VAL A 31 -9.32 8.85 6.79
C VAL A 31 -10.06 9.04 5.47
N GLU A 32 -10.17 10.27 4.96
CA GLU A 32 -10.76 10.54 3.64
C GLU A 32 -10.02 9.76 2.54
N ASN A 33 -8.70 9.79 2.55
CA ASN A 33 -7.88 9.05 1.59
C ASN A 33 -8.10 7.55 1.69
N PHE A 34 -8.16 7.00 2.91
CA PHE A 34 -8.47 5.59 3.13
C PHE A 34 -9.84 5.22 2.56
N LEU A 35 -10.88 5.99 2.87
CA LEU A 35 -12.24 5.73 2.40
C LEU A 35 -12.34 5.77 0.86
N LYS A 36 -11.53 6.59 0.17
CA LYS A 36 -11.45 6.62 -1.29
C LYS A 36 -10.83 5.36 -1.92
N THR A 37 -10.06 4.59 -1.15
CA THR A 37 -9.46 3.34 -1.63
C THR A 37 -10.40 2.14 -1.50
N LEU A 38 -11.55 2.31 -0.84
CA LEU A 38 -12.52 1.23 -0.71
C LEU A 38 -13.17 0.92 -2.06
N PRO A 39 -13.34 -0.36 -2.41
CA PRO A 39 -14.01 -0.75 -3.65
C PRO A 39 -15.48 -0.33 -3.65
N GLU A 40 -15.99 0.11 -4.80
CA GLU A 40 -17.34 0.65 -4.94
C GLU A 40 -18.45 -0.39 -4.68
N GLU A 41 -18.17 -1.69 -4.85
CA GLU A 41 -19.14 -2.77 -4.56
C GLU A 41 -18.49 -4.00 -3.90
N PRO A 42 -19.05 -4.51 -2.79
CA PRO A 42 -18.67 -5.80 -2.22
C PRO A 42 -19.28 -6.93 -3.06
N GLY A 43 -18.72 -7.18 -4.24
CA GLY A 43 -19.22 -8.24 -5.14
C GLY A 43 -18.57 -8.29 -6.52
N ASN A 44 -17.96 -7.19 -6.98
CA ASN A 44 -17.25 -7.19 -8.27
C ASN A 44 -15.79 -7.61 -8.10
N THR A 45 -15.59 -8.89 -7.78
CA THR A 45 -14.31 -9.60 -8.01
C THR A 45 -14.14 -9.96 -9.49
N GLN A 46 -14.74 -9.17 -10.39
CA GLN A 46 -14.65 -9.28 -11.85
C GLN A 46 -14.10 -7.96 -12.40
N SER A 47 -13.03 -7.51 -11.80
CA SER A 47 -12.04 -6.68 -12.46
C SER A 47 -10.78 -7.00 -11.70
N SER A 48 -10.03 -8.02 -12.13
CA SER A 48 -8.62 -8.04 -11.83
C SER A 48 -8.08 -6.68 -12.28
N PRO A 49 -7.52 -5.82 -11.42
CA PRO A 49 -6.40 -5.07 -11.89
C PRO A 49 -5.22 -5.97 -11.57
N GLU A 50 -4.39 -6.27 -12.56
CA GLU A 50 -2.95 -6.15 -12.31
C GLU A 50 -2.79 -4.98 -11.34
N LYS A 51 -2.41 -5.26 -10.09
CA LYS A 51 -2.19 -4.30 -9.02
C LYS A 51 -1.61 -3.07 -9.69
N LYS A 52 -2.42 -2.04 -9.97
CA LYS A 52 -1.96 -0.87 -10.72
C LYS A 52 -0.96 -0.26 -9.78
N LEU A 53 0.31 -0.57 -9.98
CA LEU A 53 1.39 -0.09 -9.17
C LEU A 53 1.28 1.43 -9.29
N THR A 54 0.97 2.09 -8.18
CA THR A 54 0.79 3.55 -8.19
C THR A 54 2.04 4.20 -7.60
N GLY A 55 2.41 5.33 -8.19
CA GLY A 55 3.59 6.11 -7.81
C GLY A 55 4.90 5.36 -8.02
N ILE A 56 5.82 5.51 -7.06
CA ILE A 56 7.19 4.99 -7.09
C ILE A 56 7.24 3.48 -7.37
N THR A 57 6.24 2.70 -6.94
CA THR A 57 6.24 1.25 -7.15
C THR A 57 6.05 0.84 -8.61
N ALA A 58 5.36 1.65 -9.42
CA ALA A 58 5.24 1.42 -10.86
C ALA A 58 6.55 1.75 -11.57
N GLU A 59 7.16 2.88 -11.18
CA GLU A 59 8.44 3.32 -11.71
C GLU A 59 9.53 2.30 -11.41
N LEU A 60 9.60 1.80 -10.18
CA LEU A 60 10.54 0.75 -9.75
C LEU A 60 10.33 -0.58 -10.47
N ALA A 61 9.08 -0.98 -10.71
CA ALA A 61 8.80 -2.23 -11.42
C ALA A 61 9.22 -2.16 -12.90
N GLY A 62 9.16 -0.98 -13.52
CA GLY A 62 9.59 -0.77 -14.91
C GLY A 62 11.10 -0.59 -15.10
N ILE A 63 11.88 -0.51 -14.01
CA ILE A 63 13.34 -0.30 -14.07
C ILE A 63 14.10 -1.61 -14.28
N ILE A 64 13.55 -2.76 -13.86
CA ILE A 64 14.25 -4.05 -13.96
C ILE A 64 14.01 -4.66 -15.34
N SER A 65 15.09 -4.88 -16.08
CA SER A 65 15.07 -5.52 -17.40
C SER A 65 14.90 -7.05 -17.29
N GLU A 66 14.30 -7.70 -18.30
CA GLU A 66 14.13 -9.17 -18.33
C GLU A 66 15.45 -9.95 -18.19
N THR A 67 16.58 -9.34 -18.62
CA THR A 67 17.92 -9.89 -18.45
C THR A 67 18.36 -9.89 -16.98
N GLU A 68 18.07 -8.84 -16.23
CA GLU A 68 18.39 -8.75 -14.80
C GLU A 68 17.52 -9.68 -13.94
N LEU A 69 16.29 -9.99 -14.39
CA LEU A 69 15.41 -10.94 -13.71
C LEU A 69 16.00 -12.37 -13.70
N LYS A 70 16.70 -12.78 -14.76
CA LYS A 70 17.39 -14.07 -14.79
C LYS A 70 18.57 -14.12 -13.81
N ASP A 71 19.28 -13.01 -13.65
CA ASP A 71 20.42 -12.91 -12.73
C ASP A 71 19.97 -12.84 -11.26
N ILE A 72 18.80 -12.26 -10.98
CA ILE A 72 18.22 -12.26 -9.63
C ILE A 72 17.81 -13.68 -9.20
N ASN A 73 17.24 -14.47 -10.10
CA ASN A 73 16.84 -15.84 -9.79
C ASN A 73 18.05 -16.72 -9.46
N SER A 74 19.12 -16.65 -10.28
CA SER A 74 20.35 -17.40 -10.03
C SER A 74 21.06 -16.97 -8.73
N TYR A 75 21.01 -15.68 -8.38
CA TYR A 75 21.51 -15.19 -7.10
C TYR A 75 20.66 -15.65 -5.91
N THR A 76 19.33 -15.70 -6.08
CA THR A 76 18.41 -16.19 -5.04
C THR A 76 18.62 -17.68 -4.77
N ASP A 77 18.79 -18.48 -5.82
CA ASP A 77 19.11 -19.90 -5.74
C ASP A 77 20.46 -20.13 -5.02
N TYR A 78 21.49 -19.35 -5.36
CA TYR A 78 22.78 -19.38 -4.69
C TYR A 78 22.69 -19.06 -3.19
N LEU A 79 21.91 -18.04 -2.81
CA LEU A 79 21.72 -17.68 -1.41
C LEU A 79 20.94 -18.75 -0.65
N GLN A 80 19.93 -19.36 -1.26
CA GLN A 80 19.24 -20.51 -0.67
C GLN A 80 20.23 -21.64 -0.40
N GLU A 81 21.01 -22.03 -1.41
CA GLU A 81 21.95 -23.16 -1.27
C GLU A 81 23.07 -22.87 -0.25
N LYS A 82 23.55 -21.63 -0.16
CA LYS A 82 24.62 -21.23 0.75
C LYS A 82 24.21 -21.20 2.23
N TYR A 83 22.94 -20.91 2.51
CA TYR A 83 22.43 -20.74 3.88
C TYR A 83 21.39 -21.81 4.26
N GLN A 84 21.31 -22.90 3.50
CA GLN A 84 20.67 -24.17 3.88
C GLN A 84 21.58 -25.03 4.76
#